data_AF-A0A7V1F939-F1
#
_entry.id   AF-A0A7V1F939-F1
#
_cell.length_a   1.000
_cell.length_b   1.000
_cell.length_c   1.000
_cell.angle_alpha   90.00
_cell.angle_beta   90.00
_cell.angle_gamma   90.00
#
_symmetry.space_group_name_H-M   'P 1'
#
loop_
_entity.id
_entity.type
_entity.pdbx_description
1 polymer ?
#
loop_
_entity_poly.entity_id
_entity_poly.type
_entity_poly.pdbx_seq_one_letter_code
_entity_poly.pdbx_strand_id
1 'polypeptide(L)'
;MGLKKILFLINLFALLIGVSSVSYAQKFATLTGTVKDSSNGEPLIGVNIFLENTTLGAATDVNGFYVIPAIPPGNYRVVFQYMGYRTLKKKLRFLAGQRRILHIALRETVLKFGQIRITAEKEEGFDRTVEPGVITISPRELQKMPAFIESDIFRSLQMLPSVKSSGDYNAALYVRGSNPSENLTLLDGITIYNPYHLFGLFSTFNTDAVKEVNFQVGGFPVRYGNRNSSILRVITKDGNRKFFDAEGDISLLSSKILIEGPLPHGSFSLAGRRTYFDQIMKLFKVDFPYYFYDFQGKVNVDVSQNHTLTFMGFFGNDALKPSVEEGSGDEFDFHWGNRTFGIRWRGILRPNLLVESVASASRFVISQFANADNEKVSAENSITDVTFKSNLTYFYGKKHQIEAGLEATGLTFRTIVQDAFTRFVDIRILPRYAALYLQDEYHAGKWTLQPGVRLNAYNRGNRFIVDPRLNLRYRLNDLYRFKFAAGHYTQFLTTFDLEELIHFRVFDIWLPLDKNQLPIQSDQILLGVETK
;
A
#
# COMPACT_ATOMS: atom_id res chain seq x y z
N MET A 1 6.39 27.59 17.59
CA MET A 1 5.01 27.71 17.06
C MET A 1 4.45 26.40 16.49
N GLY A 2 5.25 25.55 15.83
CA GLY A 2 4.80 24.26 15.28
C GLY A 2 4.23 23.24 16.29
N LEU A 3 4.83 23.13 17.49
CA LEU A 3 4.34 22.19 18.53
C LEU A 3 2.93 22.55 19.02
N LYS A 4 2.59 23.84 19.11
CA LYS A 4 1.24 24.30 19.48
C LYS A 4 0.18 23.91 18.44
N LYS A 5 0.53 23.95 17.14
CA LYS A 5 -0.36 23.50 16.05
C LYS A 5 -0.57 21.98 16.09
N ILE A 6 0.48 21.21 16.38
CA ILE A 6 0.38 19.75 16.55
C ILE A 6 -0.51 19.40 17.74
N LEU A 7 -0.32 20.07 18.89
CA LEU A 7 -1.18 19.91 20.06
C LEU A 7 -2.64 20.32 19.79
N PHE A 8 -2.87 21.37 18.99
CA PHE A 8 -4.20 21.75 18.55
C PHE A 8 -4.88 20.65 17.73
N LEU A 9 -4.16 20.02 16.79
CA LEU A 9 -4.67 18.89 16.02
C LEU A 9 -5.01 17.69 16.94
N ILE A 10 -4.17 17.36 17.92
CA ILE A 10 -4.46 16.28 18.88
C ILE A 10 -5.76 16.56 19.65
N ASN A 11 -5.95 17.79 20.14
CA ASN A 11 -7.17 18.17 20.85
C ASN A 11 -8.41 18.17 19.95
N LEU A 12 -8.28 18.59 18.68
CA LEU A 12 -9.37 18.58 17.71
C LEU A 12 -9.81 17.15 17.38
N PHE A 13 -8.87 16.23 17.22
CA PHE A 13 -9.16 14.81 17.01
C PHE A 13 -9.86 14.17 18.22
N ALA A 14 -9.40 14.48 19.44
CA ALA A 14 -10.04 14.03 20.67
C ALA A 14 -11.49 14.57 20.79
N LEU A 15 -11.73 15.82 20.39
CA LEU A 15 -13.06 16.42 20.37
C LEU A 15 -14.00 15.72 19.35
N LEU A 16 -13.51 15.38 18.16
CA LEU A 16 -14.27 14.64 17.14
C LEU A 16 -14.69 13.25 17.62
N ILE A 17 -13.89 12.59 18.46
CA ILE A 17 -14.22 11.30 19.07
C ILE A 17 -15.30 11.45 20.17
N GLY A 18 -15.35 12.61 20.85
CA GLY A 18 -16.23 12.85 21.99
C GLY A 18 -17.73 13.04 21.69
N VAL A 19 -18.13 13.26 20.44
CA VAL A 19 -19.52 13.70 20.09
C VAL A 19 -20.49 12.55 19.78
N SER A 20 -20.05 11.28 19.75
CA SER A 20 -20.91 10.16 19.30
C SER A 20 -21.64 9.40 20.43
N SER A 21 -22.45 10.11 21.22
CA SER A 21 -23.30 9.53 22.28
C SER A 21 -24.79 9.83 22.08
N VAL A 22 -25.31 9.61 20.87
CA VAL A 22 -26.77 9.59 20.67
C VAL A 22 -27.22 8.14 20.53
N SER A 23 -27.73 7.60 21.64
CA SER A 23 -28.31 6.26 21.71
C SER A 23 -29.74 6.29 21.15
N TYR A 24 -29.89 6.00 19.85
CA TYR A 24 -31.18 5.72 19.26
C TYR A 24 -31.41 4.20 19.19
N ALA A 25 -32.63 3.78 19.55
CA ALA A 25 -33.10 2.41 19.38
C ALA A 25 -32.88 1.94 17.93
N GLN A 26 -32.08 0.90 17.74
CA GLN A 26 -31.72 0.40 16.41
C GLN A 26 -32.92 -0.33 15.79
N LYS A 27 -33.67 0.35 14.90
CA LYS A 27 -34.77 -0.27 14.12
C LYS A 27 -34.27 -1.33 13.12
N PHE A 28 -32.98 -1.33 12.81
CA PHE A 28 -32.37 -2.15 11.77
C PHE A 28 -31.31 -3.09 12.35
N ALA A 29 -31.11 -4.23 11.70
CA ALA A 29 -30.03 -5.15 11.99
C ALA A 29 -28.73 -4.74 11.31
N THR A 30 -27.61 -5.30 11.78
CA THR A 30 -26.28 -5.19 11.14
C THR A 30 -25.70 -6.59 10.99
N LEU A 31 -25.22 -6.91 9.78
CA LEU A 31 -24.44 -8.12 9.53
C LEU A 31 -22.96 -7.74 9.47
N THR A 32 -22.13 -8.46 10.22
CA THR A 32 -20.67 -8.31 10.20
C THR A 32 -20.01 -9.67 10.07
N GLY A 33 -18.77 -9.72 9.63
CA GLY A 33 -18.00 -10.96 9.61
C GLY A 33 -16.76 -10.86 8.76
N THR A 34 -16.14 -12.02 8.53
CA THR A 34 -14.96 -12.12 7.65
C THR A 34 -15.18 -13.20 6.61
N VAL A 35 -14.62 -13.02 5.41
CA VAL A 35 -14.55 -14.04 4.37
C VAL A 35 -13.09 -14.47 4.20
N LYS A 36 -12.87 -15.79 4.24
CA LYS A 36 -11.54 -16.41 4.11
C LYS A 36 -11.56 -17.50 3.04
N ASP A 37 -10.40 -17.86 2.54
CA ASP A 37 -10.23 -19.06 1.73
C ASP A 37 -10.41 -20.32 2.61
N SER A 38 -11.19 -21.27 2.13
CA SER A 38 -11.40 -22.54 2.80
C SER A 38 -10.19 -23.48 2.80
N SER A 39 -9.20 -23.26 1.93
CA SER A 39 -8.01 -24.11 1.79
C SER A 39 -6.92 -23.72 2.79
N ASN A 40 -6.57 -22.44 2.89
CA ASN A 40 -5.44 -21.95 3.70
C ASN A 40 -5.86 -20.95 4.79
N GLY A 41 -7.11 -20.49 4.80
CA GLY A 41 -7.59 -19.51 5.79
C GLY A 41 -7.15 -18.06 5.52
N GLU A 42 -6.54 -17.78 4.38
CA GLU A 42 -6.18 -16.43 3.94
C GLU A 42 -7.44 -15.56 3.81
N PRO A 43 -7.48 -14.34 4.40
CA PRO A 43 -8.61 -13.45 4.21
C PRO A 43 -8.77 -13.02 2.75
N LEU A 44 -9.99 -13.04 2.22
CA LEU A 44 -10.24 -12.70 0.81
C LEU A 44 -10.64 -11.22 0.69
N ILE A 45 -9.88 -10.45 -0.10
CA ILE A 45 -10.10 -9.01 -0.34
C ILE A 45 -11.16 -8.84 -1.42
N GLY A 46 -12.06 -7.87 -1.30
CA GLY A 46 -12.99 -7.51 -2.38
C GLY A 46 -14.10 -8.54 -2.67
N VAL A 47 -14.37 -9.49 -1.79
CA VAL A 47 -15.53 -10.40 -1.90
C VAL A 47 -16.80 -9.56 -1.88
N ASN A 48 -17.61 -9.67 -2.93
CA ASN A 48 -18.89 -8.98 -3.02
C ASN A 48 -19.95 -9.74 -2.23
N ILE A 49 -20.56 -9.06 -1.27
CA ILE A 49 -21.56 -9.61 -0.35
C ILE A 49 -22.82 -8.78 -0.45
N PHE A 50 -23.95 -9.40 -0.81
CA PHE A 50 -25.20 -8.67 -0.97
C PHE A 50 -26.42 -9.49 -0.56
N LEU A 51 -27.49 -8.77 -0.19
CA LEU A 51 -28.79 -9.35 0.10
C LEU A 51 -29.59 -9.38 -1.22
N GLU A 52 -29.94 -10.57 -1.72
CA GLU A 52 -30.70 -10.70 -2.98
C GLU A 52 -31.97 -9.85 -2.97
N ASN A 53 -32.30 -9.29 -4.14
CA ASN A 53 -33.45 -8.40 -4.37
C ASN A 53 -33.42 -7.12 -3.53
N THR A 54 -32.24 -6.69 -3.06
CA THR A 54 -32.04 -5.42 -2.39
C THR A 54 -30.80 -4.72 -2.93
N THR A 55 -30.65 -3.45 -2.62
CA THR A 55 -29.41 -2.70 -2.89
C THR A 55 -28.40 -2.79 -1.74
N LEU A 56 -28.66 -3.63 -0.72
CA LEU A 56 -27.81 -3.73 0.47
C LEU A 56 -26.69 -4.75 0.23
N GLY A 57 -25.48 -4.35 0.55
CA GLY A 57 -24.31 -5.21 0.48
C GLY A 57 -23.04 -4.50 0.94
N ALA A 58 -21.90 -5.17 0.85
CA ALA A 58 -20.57 -4.65 1.10
C ALA A 58 -19.55 -5.45 0.29
N ALA A 59 -18.35 -4.88 0.10
CA ALA A 59 -17.19 -5.65 -0.30
C ALA A 59 -16.32 -5.91 0.94
N THR A 60 -15.56 -7.01 0.97
CA THR A 60 -14.60 -7.22 2.04
C THR A 60 -13.38 -6.31 1.92
N ASP A 61 -12.84 -5.88 3.05
CA ASP A 61 -11.58 -5.13 3.12
C ASP A 61 -10.36 -6.07 2.94
N VAL A 62 -9.15 -5.50 3.10
CA VAL A 62 -7.88 -6.22 2.99
C VAL A 62 -7.71 -7.39 3.98
N ASN A 63 -8.49 -7.36 5.06
CA ASN A 63 -8.53 -8.37 6.12
C ASN A 63 -9.71 -9.34 5.94
N GLY A 64 -10.39 -9.31 4.79
CA GLY A 64 -11.57 -10.09 4.52
C GLY A 64 -12.79 -9.66 5.32
N PHE A 65 -12.76 -8.54 6.06
CA PHE A 65 -13.84 -8.08 6.93
C PHE A 65 -14.90 -7.31 6.16
N TYR A 66 -16.17 -7.46 6.56
CA TYR A 66 -17.28 -6.74 5.96
C TYR A 66 -18.30 -6.28 7.01
N VAL A 67 -19.00 -5.19 6.69
CA VAL A 67 -20.14 -4.66 7.46
C VAL A 67 -21.27 -4.32 6.49
N ILE A 68 -22.44 -4.91 6.72
CA ILE A 68 -23.69 -4.52 6.06
C ILE A 68 -24.62 -3.92 7.12
N PRO A 69 -24.63 -2.58 7.26
CA PRO A 69 -25.49 -1.89 8.22
C PRO A 69 -26.93 -1.74 7.71
N ALA A 70 -27.81 -1.32 8.62
CA ALA A 70 -29.17 -0.88 8.31
C ALA A 70 -30.04 -1.90 7.55
N ILE A 71 -29.91 -3.18 7.87
CA ILE A 71 -30.71 -4.27 7.31
C ILE A 71 -32.12 -4.26 7.94
N PRO A 72 -33.21 -4.12 7.15
CA PRO A 72 -34.56 -4.23 7.67
C PRO A 72 -34.82 -5.64 8.26
N PRO A 73 -35.65 -5.76 9.31
CA PRO A 73 -36.05 -7.07 9.82
C PRO A 73 -36.74 -7.90 8.73
N GLY A 74 -36.36 -9.16 8.57
CA GLY A 74 -36.87 -10.00 7.50
C GLY A 74 -36.01 -11.24 7.22
N ASN A 75 -36.42 -12.01 6.21
CA ASN A 75 -35.68 -13.17 5.72
C ASN A 75 -34.99 -12.81 4.41
N TYR A 76 -33.69 -13.03 4.33
CA TYR A 76 -32.89 -12.70 3.16
C TYR A 76 -32.01 -13.87 2.74
N ARG A 77 -31.72 -13.96 1.45
CA ARG A 77 -30.60 -14.75 0.93
C ARG A 77 -29.40 -13.83 0.81
N VAL A 78 -28.37 -14.08 1.61
CA VAL A 78 -27.09 -13.38 1.53
C VAL A 78 -26.19 -14.16 0.58
N VAL A 79 -25.66 -13.49 -0.43
CA VAL A 79 -24.79 -14.06 -1.46
C VAL A 79 -23.37 -13.56 -1.23
N PHE A 80 -22.41 -14.47 -1.27
CA PHE A 80 -20.97 -14.20 -1.22
C PHE A 80 -20.38 -14.62 -2.57
N GLN A 81 -19.85 -13.66 -3.32
CA GLN A 81 -19.34 -13.87 -4.66
C GLN A 81 -17.93 -13.28 -4.79
N TYR A 82 -17.03 -14.07 -5.37
CA TYR A 82 -15.65 -13.66 -5.60
C TYR A 82 -15.08 -14.38 -6.82
N MET A 83 -14.29 -13.68 -7.63
CA MET A 83 -13.77 -14.24 -8.89
C MET A 83 -12.82 -15.41 -8.59
N GLY A 84 -13.00 -16.53 -9.30
CA GLY A 84 -12.22 -17.76 -9.06
C GLY A 84 -12.68 -18.57 -7.84
N TYR A 85 -13.79 -18.18 -7.20
CA TYR A 85 -14.37 -18.89 -6.06
C TYR A 85 -15.81 -19.27 -6.32
N ARG A 86 -16.26 -20.36 -5.68
CA ARG A 86 -17.65 -20.81 -5.78
C ARG A 86 -18.56 -19.86 -5.00
N THR A 87 -19.56 -19.29 -5.69
CA THR A 87 -20.61 -18.48 -5.06
C THR A 87 -21.33 -19.25 -3.96
N LEU A 88 -21.44 -18.64 -2.78
CA LEU A 88 -22.15 -19.20 -1.62
C LEU A 88 -23.40 -18.38 -1.30
N LYS A 89 -24.54 -19.06 -1.11
CA LYS A 89 -25.80 -18.43 -0.71
C LYS A 89 -26.25 -18.94 0.66
N LYS A 90 -26.60 -18.05 1.58
CA LYS A 90 -27.10 -18.38 2.93
C LYS A 90 -28.44 -17.70 3.20
N LYS A 91 -29.44 -18.48 3.62
CA LYS A 91 -30.73 -17.95 4.10
C LYS A 91 -30.58 -17.51 5.56
N LEU A 92 -30.82 -16.24 5.86
CA LEU A 92 -30.70 -15.66 7.20
C LEU A 92 -31.96 -14.87 7.54
N ARG A 93 -32.39 -14.96 8.81
CA ARG A 93 -33.41 -14.10 9.41
C ARG A 93 -32.73 -13.00 10.23
N PHE A 94 -33.17 -11.76 10.05
CA PHE A 94 -32.72 -10.60 10.81
C PHE A 94 -33.87 -10.03 11.65
N LEU A 95 -33.61 -9.77 12.93
CA LEU A 95 -34.53 -9.11 13.86
C LEU A 95 -34.15 -7.63 14.04
N ALA A 96 -35.10 -6.79 14.47
CA ALA A 96 -34.83 -5.37 14.73
C ALA A 96 -33.71 -5.21 15.77
N GLY A 97 -32.73 -4.35 15.47
CA GLY A 97 -31.58 -4.09 16.33
C GLY A 97 -30.57 -5.24 16.44
N GLN A 98 -30.78 -6.36 15.72
CA GLN A 98 -29.91 -7.51 15.83
C GLN A 98 -28.53 -7.24 15.25
N ARG A 99 -27.50 -7.57 16.04
CA ARG A 99 -26.11 -7.65 15.56
C ARG A 99 -25.83 -9.11 15.24
N ARG A 100 -25.65 -9.44 13.97
CA ARG A 100 -25.36 -10.80 13.51
C ARG A 100 -23.92 -10.85 13.01
N ILE A 101 -23.16 -11.81 13.54
CA ILE A 101 -21.79 -12.10 13.10
C ILE A 101 -21.83 -13.38 12.26
N LEU A 102 -21.26 -13.36 11.05
CA LEU A 102 -21.19 -14.51 10.16
C LEU A 102 -19.85 -14.56 9.42
N HIS A 103 -18.97 -15.43 9.88
CA HIS A 103 -17.73 -15.75 9.16
C HIS A 103 -18.00 -16.80 8.07
N ILE A 104 -17.40 -16.62 6.90
CA ILE A 104 -17.54 -17.51 5.74
C ILE A 104 -16.17 -17.96 5.27
N ALA A 105 -16.08 -19.23 4.89
CA ALA A 105 -14.95 -19.77 4.13
C ALA A 105 -15.43 -20.09 2.71
N LEU A 106 -14.86 -19.44 1.70
CA LEU A 106 -15.15 -19.72 0.29
C LEU A 106 -14.18 -20.76 -0.26
N ARG A 107 -14.70 -21.64 -1.10
CA ARG A 107 -13.88 -22.65 -1.78
C ARG A 107 -13.51 -22.17 -3.17
N GLU A 108 -12.22 -22.21 -3.47
CA GLU A 108 -11.71 -21.92 -4.80
C GLU A 108 -12.35 -22.87 -5.83
N THR A 109 -12.55 -22.36 -7.04
CA THR A 109 -13.05 -23.16 -8.16
C THR A 109 -12.33 -22.76 -9.44
N VAL A 110 -11.99 -23.75 -10.26
CA VAL A 110 -11.44 -23.49 -11.60
C VAL A 110 -12.53 -22.85 -12.44
N LEU A 111 -12.25 -21.70 -13.04
CA LEU A 111 -13.11 -21.07 -14.03
C LEU A 111 -13.20 -22.02 -15.25
N LYS A 112 -14.20 -22.90 -15.26
CA LYS A 112 -14.53 -23.70 -16.43
C LYS A 112 -15.22 -22.76 -17.42
N PHE A 113 -14.51 -22.34 -18.46
CA PHE A 113 -15.12 -21.74 -19.65
C PHE A 113 -15.88 -22.84 -20.41
N GLY A 114 -17.08 -23.19 -19.94
CA GLY A 114 -18.05 -23.91 -20.76
C GLY A 114 -18.68 -22.95 -21.77
N GLN A 115 -19.13 -23.48 -22.91
CA GLN A 115 -19.91 -22.72 -23.91
C GLN A 115 -20.89 -21.79 -23.20
N ILE A 116 -20.73 -20.49 -23.43
CA ILE A 116 -21.58 -19.44 -22.88
C ILE A 116 -22.96 -19.63 -23.53
N ARG A 117 -23.84 -20.41 -22.89
CA ARG A 117 -25.27 -20.28 -23.14
C ARG A 117 -25.70 -19.01 -22.41
N ILE A 118 -25.72 -17.90 -23.16
CA ILE A 118 -26.26 -16.62 -22.69
C ILE A 118 -27.72 -16.86 -22.33
N THR A 119 -27.96 -17.25 -21.09
CA THR A 119 -29.27 -17.21 -20.47
C THR A 119 -29.26 -15.87 -19.75
N ALA A 120 -30.17 -14.97 -20.10
CA ALA A 120 -30.24 -13.60 -19.61
C ALA A 120 -30.62 -13.53 -18.11
N GLU A 121 -29.83 -14.17 -17.24
CA GLU A 121 -29.80 -13.84 -15.82
C GLU A 121 -28.63 -12.89 -15.60
N LYS A 122 -29.00 -11.64 -15.37
CA LYS A 122 -28.15 -10.48 -15.18
C LYS A 122 -27.29 -10.68 -13.92
N GLU A 123 -26.08 -11.21 -14.08
CA GLU A 123 -25.11 -11.31 -12.99
C GLU A 123 -24.51 -9.93 -12.68
N GLU A 124 -24.83 -9.40 -11.51
CA GLU A 124 -24.45 -8.09 -11.01
C GLU A 124 -23.02 -8.08 -10.42
N GLY A 125 -22.01 -8.01 -11.30
CA GLY A 125 -20.65 -7.66 -10.89
C GLY A 125 -20.59 -6.17 -10.49
N PHE A 126 -20.55 -5.89 -9.19
CA PHE A 126 -20.45 -4.52 -8.65
C PHE A 126 -19.02 -4.23 -8.19
N ASP A 127 -18.22 -3.54 -9.01
CA ASP A 127 -17.15 -2.71 -8.44
C ASP A 127 -17.81 -1.49 -7.77
N ARG A 128 -17.55 -1.31 -6.48
CA ARG A 128 -18.21 -0.32 -5.61
C ARG A 128 -17.32 0.87 -5.29
N THR A 129 -16.10 0.94 -5.79
CA THR A 129 -15.22 2.07 -5.47
C THR A 129 -15.77 3.37 -6.07
N VAL A 130 -15.89 4.42 -5.24
CA VAL A 130 -16.12 5.80 -5.69
C VAL A 130 -14.82 6.42 -6.25
N GLU A 131 -13.69 5.88 -5.85
CA GLU A 131 -12.35 6.33 -6.21
C GLU A 131 -12.04 6.02 -7.69
N PRO A 132 -11.77 7.02 -8.54
CA PRO A 132 -11.32 6.78 -9.90
C PRO A 132 -9.85 6.37 -9.94
N GLY A 133 -9.45 5.69 -11.02
CA GLY A 133 -8.04 5.41 -11.31
C GLY A 133 -7.39 4.33 -10.44
N VAL A 134 -8.16 3.60 -9.63
CA VAL A 134 -7.67 2.42 -8.91
C VAL A 134 -7.61 1.23 -9.86
N ILE A 135 -6.46 0.60 -9.92
CA ILE A 135 -6.19 -0.63 -10.66
C ILE A 135 -5.72 -1.66 -9.63
N THR A 136 -6.46 -2.76 -9.53
CA THR A 136 -6.11 -3.88 -8.67
C THR A 136 -5.53 -4.97 -9.54
N ILE A 137 -4.34 -5.45 -9.18
CA ILE A 137 -3.66 -6.56 -9.85
C ILE A 137 -3.55 -7.70 -8.84
N SER A 138 -4.16 -8.82 -9.18
CA SER A 138 -4.10 -10.04 -8.40
C SER A 138 -2.76 -10.78 -8.62
N PRO A 139 -2.34 -11.66 -7.69
CA PRO A 139 -1.13 -12.46 -7.87
C PRO A 139 -1.16 -13.31 -9.16
N ARG A 140 -2.34 -13.78 -9.56
CA ARG A 140 -2.53 -14.54 -10.80
C ARG A 140 -2.33 -13.71 -12.06
N GLU A 141 -2.66 -12.42 -12.00
CA GLU A 141 -2.42 -11.50 -13.11
C GLU A 141 -0.93 -11.14 -13.17
N LEU A 142 -0.29 -10.88 -12.03
CA LEU A 142 1.16 -10.64 -11.96
C LEU A 142 1.97 -11.79 -12.56
N GLN A 143 1.61 -13.05 -12.26
CA GLN A 143 2.28 -14.23 -12.82
C GLN A 143 2.11 -14.41 -14.33
N LYS A 144 1.12 -13.75 -14.93
CA LYS A 144 0.87 -13.80 -16.38
C LYS A 144 1.49 -12.63 -17.14
N MET A 145 1.96 -11.61 -16.43
CA MET A 145 2.57 -10.45 -17.04
C MET A 145 3.97 -10.79 -17.56
N PRO A 146 4.36 -10.27 -18.74
CA PRO A 146 5.72 -10.43 -19.25
C PRO A 146 6.78 -10.02 -18.23
N ALA A 147 7.73 -10.91 -18.01
CA ALA A 147 8.87 -10.73 -17.12
C ALA A 147 10.17 -10.68 -17.92
N PHE A 148 11.14 -9.87 -17.47
CA PHE A 148 12.49 -9.90 -18.05
C PHE A 148 13.29 -11.11 -17.54
N ILE A 149 13.30 -11.29 -16.22
CA ILE A 149 13.95 -12.43 -15.53
C ILE A 149 12.93 -13.08 -14.59
N GLU A 150 12.26 -12.25 -13.79
CA GLU A 150 11.23 -12.65 -12.86
C GLU A 150 10.03 -11.71 -12.96
N SER A 151 8.86 -12.18 -12.49
CA SER A 151 7.66 -11.36 -12.33
C SER A 151 8.00 -10.15 -11.46
N ASP A 152 7.66 -8.96 -11.95
CA ASP A 152 8.00 -7.70 -11.31
C ASP A 152 6.82 -6.74 -11.30
N ILE A 153 6.49 -6.20 -10.11
CA ILE A 153 5.32 -5.33 -9.92
C ILE A 153 5.47 -4.03 -10.70
N PHE A 154 6.66 -3.44 -10.73
CA PHE A 154 6.86 -2.13 -11.34
C PHE A 154 6.84 -2.23 -12.86
N ARG A 155 7.48 -3.25 -13.43
CA ARG A 155 7.41 -3.54 -14.88
C ARG A 155 5.98 -3.87 -15.32
N SER A 156 5.24 -4.61 -14.50
CA SER A 156 3.82 -4.87 -14.70
C SER A 156 3.01 -3.57 -14.79
N LEU A 157 3.29 -2.61 -13.90
CA LEU A 157 2.61 -1.31 -13.90
C LEU A 157 3.02 -0.41 -15.07
N GLN A 158 4.23 -0.55 -15.61
CA GLN A 158 4.67 0.17 -16.81
C GLN A 158 3.89 -0.22 -18.07
N MET A 159 3.14 -1.34 -18.06
CA MET A 159 2.23 -1.69 -19.15
C MET A 159 0.94 -0.86 -19.14
N LEU A 160 0.66 -0.14 -18.05
CA LEU A 160 -0.50 0.73 -17.97
C LEU A 160 -0.24 2.02 -18.75
N PRO A 161 -1.22 2.51 -19.54
CA PRO A 161 -1.04 3.69 -20.39
C PRO A 161 -0.73 4.99 -19.61
N SER A 162 -1.01 5.01 -18.31
CA SER A 162 -0.72 6.16 -17.43
C SER A 162 0.70 6.16 -16.86
N VAL A 163 1.50 5.11 -17.12
CA VAL A 163 2.83 4.91 -16.55
C VAL A 163 3.84 4.84 -17.68
N LYS A 164 4.91 5.62 -17.56
CA LYS A 164 6.07 5.55 -18.45
C LYS A 164 7.31 5.09 -17.69
N SER A 165 8.27 4.58 -18.44
CA SER A 165 9.66 4.46 -18.02
C SER A 165 10.50 5.49 -18.76
N SER A 166 11.60 5.91 -18.16
CA SER A 166 12.67 6.68 -18.83
C SER A 166 13.58 5.82 -19.72
N GLY A 167 13.48 4.48 -19.64
CA GLY A 167 14.19 3.55 -20.51
C GLY A 167 13.98 2.08 -20.13
N ASP A 168 14.47 1.15 -20.96
CA ASP A 168 14.24 -0.30 -20.78
C ASP A 168 14.92 -0.88 -19.52
N TYR A 169 15.95 -0.17 -19.04
CA TYR A 169 16.75 -0.54 -17.85
C TYR A 169 16.31 0.19 -16.57
N ASN A 170 15.18 0.91 -16.59
CA ASN A 170 14.63 1.61 -15.43
C ASN A 170 13.21 1.11 -15.13
N ALA A 171 12.97 0.62 -13.91
CA ALA A 171 11.66 0.19 -13.43
C ALA A 171 10.89 1.32 -12.72
N ALA A 172 11.45 2.53 -12.60
CA ALA A 172 10.79 3.65 -11.98
C ALA A 172 9.48 4.01 -12.68
N LEU A 173 8.49 4.44 -11.89
CA LEU A 173 7.15 4.76 -12.39
C LEU A 173 7.04 6.26 -12.66
N TYR A 174 7.09 6.65 -13.93
CA TYR A 174 6.76 8.02 -14.33
C TYR A 174 5.27 8.10 -14.62
N VAL A 175 4.49 8.46 -13.61
CA VAL A 175 3.03 8.41 -13.69
C VAL A 175 2.52 9.76 -14.18
N ARG A 176 1.88 9.78 -15.36
CA ARG A 176 1.41 11.02 -16.03
C ARG A 176 2.49 12.11 -16.16
N GLY A 177 3.76 11.71 -16.27
CA GLY A 177 4.91 12.61 -16.41
C GLY A 177 5.51 13.13 -15.10
N SER A 178 4.94 12.79 -13.94
CA SER A 178 5.50 13.16 -12.64
C SER A 178 6.78 12.37 -12.31
N ASN A 179 7.64 12.95 -11.47
CA ASN A 179 8.88 12.28 -11.06
C ASN A 179 8.56 11.05 -10.18
N PRO A 180 9.35 9.96 -10.25
CA PRO A 180 9.13 8.77 -9.44
C PRO A 180 9.06 9.01 -7.93
N SER A 181 9.74 10.03 -7.41
CA SER A 181 9.70 10.43 -6.00
C SER A 181 8.34 10.97 -5.53
N GLU A 182 7.46 11.33 -6.47
CA GLU A 182 6.10 11.81 -6.20
C GLU A 182 5.09 10.68 -6.02
N ASN A 183 5.50 9.43 -6.25
CA ASN A 183 4.69 8.24 -6.01
C ASN A 183 4.84 7.77 -4.55
N LEU A 184 3.72 7.41 -3.92
CA LEU A 184 3.74 6.70 -2.63
C LEU A 184 3.87 5.21 -2.89
N THR A 185 4.91 4.55 -2.37
CA THR A 185 4.99 3.09 -2.35
C THR A 185 4.85 2.58 -0.92
N LEU A 186 3.84 1.75 -0.69
CA LEU A 186 3.50 1.18 0.60
C LEU A 186 3.60 -0.35 0.55
N LEU A 187 4.37 -0.94 1.46
CA LEU A 187 4.36 -2.38 1.74
C LEU A 187 3.59 -2.61 3.04
N ASP A 188 2.43 -3.25 2.94
CA ASP A 188 1.48 -3.43 4.05
C ASP A 188 1.17 -2.14 4.85
N GLY A 189 1.22 -0.99 4.18
CA GLY A 189 0.96 0.32 4.79
C GLY A 189 2.20 1.06 5.30
N ILE A 190 3.39 0.47 5.21
CA ILE A 190 4.68 1.10 5.56
C ILE A 190 5.29 1.72 4.31
N THR A 191 5.73 2.98 4.39
CA THR A 191 6.42 3.66 3.28
C THR A 191 7.77 2.99 2.99
N ILE A 192 7.98 2.57 1.74
CA ILE A 192 9.26 2.09 1.24
C ILE A 192 9.89 3.19 0.38
N TYR A 193 11.17 3.50 0.65
CA TYR A 193 11.94 4.49 -0.10
C TYR A 193 12.85 3.77 -1.07
N ASN A 194 13.00 4.30 -2.29
CA ASN A 194 13.80 3.67 -3.35
C ASN A 194 13.56 2.14 -3.44
N PRO A 195 12.33 1.68 -3.74
CA PRO A 195 11.94 0.26 -3.72
C PRO A 195 12.53 -0.54 -4.90
N TYR A 196 13.81 -0.35 -5.21
CA TYR A 196 14.48 -0.91 -6.38
C TYR A 196 15.81 -1.57 -6.03
N HIS A 197 16.16 -2.57 -6.82
CA HIS A 197 17.49 -3.18 -6.89
C HIS A 197 18.14 -2.84 -8.23
N LEU A 198 19.46 -3.00 -8.28
CA LEU A 198 20.28 -2.87 -9.48
C LEU A 198 19.98 -1.58 -10.25
N PHE A 199 20.14 -0.43 -9.58
CA PHE A 199 19.96 0.91 -10.18
C PHE A 199 18.59 1.12 -10.83
N GLY A 200 17.55 0.49 -10.28
CA GLY A 200 16.20 0.59 -10.83
C GLY A 200 15.80 -0.57 -11.73
N LEU A 201 16.63 -1.59 -11.99
CA LEU A 201 16.26 -2.64 -12.95
C LEU A 201 15.15 -3.58 -12.43
N PHE A 202 15.14 -3.84 -11.12
CA PHE A 202 14.14 -4.69 -10.45
C PHE A 202 13.47 -3.96 -9.31
N SER A 203 12.22 -4.29 -9.02
CA SER A 203 11.55 -3.88 -7.80
C SER A 203 11.92 -4.80 -6.63
N THR A 204 11.82 -4.24 -5.43
CA THR A 204 12.20 -4.92 -4.18
C THR A 204 11.19 -5.96 -3.69
N PHE A 205 10.05 -6.09 -4.38
CA PHE A 205 8.92 -6.90 -3.93
C PHE A 205 8.97 -8.32 -4.50
N ASN A 206 8.98 -9.33 -3.62
CA ASN A 206 8.79 -10.71 -4.04
C ASN A 206 7.32 -10.97 -4.36
N THR A 207 6.99 -11.12 -5.64
CA THR A 207 5.62 -11.35 -6.13
C THR A 207 4.95 -12.58 -5.56
N ASP A 208 5.71 -13.60 -5.14
CA ASP A 208 5.15 -14.85 -4.62
C ASP A 208 4.55 -14.68 -3.22
N ALA A 209 5.07 -13.71 -2.48
CA ALA A 209 4.58 -13.33 -1.16
C ALA A 209 3.50 -12.23 -1.22
N VAL A 210 3.16 -11.75 -2.42
CA VAL A 210 2.12 -10.74 -2.63
C VAL A 210 0.73 -11.39 -2.66
N LYS A 211 -0.19 -10.75 -1.96
CA LYS A 211 -1.61 -11.08 -1.93
C LYS A 211 -2.41 -10.23 -2.92
N GLU A 212 -2.05 -8.96 -3.05
CA GLU A 212 -2.74 -8.00 -3.92
C GLU A 212 -1.87 -6.75 -4.12
N VAL A 213 -1.91 -6.19 -5.33
CA VAL A 213 -1.35 -4.87 -5.63
C VAL A 213 -2.49 -3.92 -5.98
N ASN A 214 -2.55 -2.78 -5.30
CA ASN A 214 -3.44 -1.69 -5.67
C ASN A 214 -2.62 -0.49 -6.13
N PHE A 215 -2.83 -0.07 -7.36
CA PHE A 215 -2.19 1.09 -7.94
C PHE A 215 -3.24 2.14 -8.29
N GLN A 216 -3.14 3.31 -7.67
CA GLN A 216 -4.09 4.41 -7.85
C GLN A 216 -3.42 5.60 -8.50
N VAL A 217 -3.92 5.98 -9.67
CA VAL A 217 -3.40 7.11 -10.46
C VAL A 217 -4.24 8.36 -10.22
N GLY A 218 -3.73 9.28 -9.39
CA GLY A 218 -4.42 10.52 -9.01
C GLY A 218 -5.77 10.30 -8.29
N GLY A 219 -6.46 11.39 -7.95
CA GLY A 219 -7.80 11.34 -7.36
C GLY A 219 -7.88 10.61 -6.01
N PHE A 220 -6.74 10.39 -5.35
CA PHE A 220 -6.68 9.51 -4.20
C PHE A 220 -7.23 10.17 -2.92
N PRO A 221 -7.87 9.38 -2.04
CA PRO A 221 -8.60 9.86 -0.86
C PRO A 221 -7.69 10.45 0.21
N VAL A 222 -8.30 11.22 1.13
CA VAL A 222 -7.56 12.05 2.11
C VAL A 222 -6.72 11.26 3.11
N ARG A 223 -6.94 9.94 3.24
CA ARG A 223 -6.08 9.03 4.02
C ARG A 223 -4.64 8.98 3.50
N TYR A 224 -4.41 9.28 2.22
CA TYR A 224 -3.08 9.42 1.63
C TYR A 224 -2.70 10.91 1.48
N GLY A 225 -1.46 11.26 1.83
CA GLY A 225 -0.92 12.60 1.69
C GLY A 225 0.61 12.57 1.58
N ASN A 226 1.24 13.76 1.57
CA ASN A 226 2.68 13.93 1.39
C ASN A 226 3.22 13.33 0.07
N ARG A 227 2.34 13.22 -0.94
CA ARG A 227 2.58 12.63 -2.26
C ARG A 227 1.64 13.29 -3.27
N ASN A 228 2.09 13.42 -4.52
CA ASN A 228 1.39 14.18 -5.55
C ASN A 228 0.99 13.36 -6.77
N SER A 229 1.60 12.20 -7.02
CA SER A 229 1.44 11.51 -8.31
C SER A 229 0.49 10.31 -8.22
N SER A 230 0.91 9.25 -7.52
CA SER A 230 0.18 7.99 -7.43
C SER A 230 0.36 7.32 -6.08
N ILE A 231 -0.50 6.34 -5.78
CA ILE A 231 -0.38 5.47 -4.61
C ILE A 231 -0.23 4.01 -5.08
N LEU A 232 0.90 3.40 -4.81
CA LEU A 232 1.17 1.97 -4.98
C LEU A 232 1.11 1.29 -3.62
N ARG A 233 0.16 0.37 -3.44
CA ARG A 233 0.04 -0.47 -2.26
C ARG A 233 0.30 -1.91 -2.62
N VAL A 234 1.33 -2.49 -2.03
CA VAL A 234 1.65 -3.90 -2.09
C VAL A 234 1.22 -4.53 -0.77
N ILE A 235 0.29 -5.48 -0.85
CA ILE A 235 -0.24 -6.20 0.30
C ILE A 235 0.34 -7.60 0.26
N THR A 236 0.99 -8.04 1.33
CA THR A 236 1.56 -9.40 1.40
C THR A 236 0.55 -10.39 1.98
N LYS A 237 0.77 -11.68 1.69
CA LYS A 237 -0.04 -12.79 2.24
C LYS A 237 -0.05 -12.74 3.77
N ASP A 238 -1.19 -13.06 4.38
CA ASP A 238 -1.32 -13.10 5.83
C ASP A 238 -0.76 -14.39 6.46
N GLY A 239 -0.41 -15.38 5.63
CA GLY A 239 0.10 -16.69 6.04
C GLY A 239 -1.00 -17.74 6.13
N ASN A 240 -0.61 -19.01 5.95
CA ASN A 240 -1.53 -20.14 6.00
C ASN A 240 -1.96 -20.43 7.45
N ARG A 241 -3.25 -20.29 7.75
CA ARG A 241 -3.82 -20.49 9.09
C ARG A 241 -4.20 -21.92 9.41
N LYS A 242 -3.97 -22.87 8.49
CA LYS A 242 -4.42 -24.26 8.62
C LYS A 242 -3.28 -25.26 8.70
N PHE A 243 -2.29 -25.11 7.83
CA PHE A 243 -1.15 -26.02 7.77
C PHE A 243 0.10 -25.25 7.38
N PHE A 244 1.24 -25.84 7.71
CA PHE A 244 2.53 -25.34 7.25
C PHE A 244 2.66 -25.58 5.74
N ASP A 245 3.15 -24.58 5.02
CA ASP A 245 3.33 -24.59 3.57
C ASP A 245 4.66 -23.93 3.20
N ALA A 246 5.31 -24.43 2.16
CA ALA A 246 6.57 -23.88 1.68
C ALA A 246 6.67 -23.99 0.16
N GLU A 247 7.02 -22.88 -0.47
CA GLU A 247 7.22 -22.75 -1.90
C GLU A 247 8.62 -22.21 -2.16
N GLY A 248 9.30 -22.72 -3.20
CA GLY A 248 10.64 -22.30 -3.56
C GLY A 248 10.82 -22.25 -5.07
N ASP A 249 11.60 -21.27 -5.52
CA ASP A 249 11.93 -21.05 -6.92
C ASP A 249 13.45 -20.93 -7.06
N ILE A 250 14.02 -21.58 -8.08
CA ILE A 250 15.44 -21.48 -8.43
C ILE A 250 15.52 -21.21 -9.92
N SER A 251 16.07 -20.05 -10.29
CA SER A 251 16.23 -19.61 -11.68
C SER A 251 17.71 -19.60 -12.09
N LEU A 252 18.03 -19.06 -13.25
CA LEU A 252 19.43 -18.84 -13.63
C LEU A 252 20.11 -17.74 -12.78
N LEU A 253 19.33 -16.82 -12.20
CA LEU A 253 19.87 -15.58 -11.60
C LEU A 253 19.49 -15.38 -10.13
N SER A 254 18.51 -16.13 -9.63
CA SER A 254 17.98 -15.95 -8.27
C SER A 254 17.40 -17.22 -7.67
N SER A 255 17.41 -17.28 -6.34
CA SER A 255 16.63 -18.26 -5.57
C SER A 255 15.67 -17.54 -4.63
N LYS A 256 14.47 -18.10 -4.48
CA LYS A 256 13.42 -17.61 -3.60
C LYS A 256 12.88 -18.74 -2.75
N ILE A 257 12.40 -18.36 -1.58
CA ILE A 257 11.62 -19.24 -0.72
C ILE A 257 10.51 -18.43 -0.05
N LEU A 258 9.33 -19.02 0.06
CA LEU A 258 8.20 -18.54 0.83
C LEU A 258 7.81 -19.66 1.79
N ILE A 259 7.69 -19.35 3.07
CA ILE A 259 7.29 -20.28 4.12
C ILE A 259 6.11 -19.65 4.87
N GLU A 260 5.02 -20.39 4.96
CA GLU A 260 3.79 -19.94 5.61
C GLU A 260 3.31 -20.99 6.61
N GLY A 261 2.62 -20.57 7.66
CA GLY A 261 2.08 -21.54 8.59
C GLY A 261 1.25 -20.98 9.74
N PRO A 262 0.52 -21.86 10.44
CA PRO A 262 -0.40 -21.47 11.48
C PRO A 262 0.35 -21.12 12.77
N LEU A 263 -0.23 -20.19 13.52
CA LEU A 263 0.05 -19.98 14.95
C LEU A 263 -1.21 -20.30 15.74
N PRO A 264 -1.14 -20.62 17.05
CA PRO A 264 -2.31 -20.96 17.85
C PRO A 264 -3.49 -19.96 17.72
N HIS A 265 -3.17 -18.68 17.59
CA HIS A 265 -4.13 -17.60 17.37
C HIS A 265 -3.72 -16.74 16.17
N GLY A 266 -3.29 -17.34 15.06
CA GLY A 266 -2.67 -16.53 14.02
C GLY A 266 -2.10 -17.29 12.84
N SER A 267 -1.22 -16.60 12.13
CA SER A 267 -0.42 -17.15 11.03
C SER A 267 0.86 -16.35 10.87
N PHE A 268 1.84 -16.95 10.20
CA PHE A 268 3.03 -16.27 9.74
C PHE A 268 3.25 -16.51 8.25
N SER A 269 3.95 -15.58 7.61
CA SER A 269 4.45 -15.66 6.23
C SER A 269 5.85 -15.06 6.22
N LEU A 270 6.85 -15.83 5.77
CA LEU A 270 8.25 -15.44 5.68
C LEU A 270 8.72 -15.70 4.27
N ALA A 271 9.32 -14.71 3.61
CA ALA A 271 9.91 -14.91 2.30
C ALA A 271 11.34 -14.39 2.24
N GLY A 272 12.18 -15.11 1.50
CA GLY A 272 13.57 -14.74 1.24
C GLY A 272 13.84 -14.80 -0.26
N ARG A 273 14.65 -13.88 -0.76
CA ARG A 273 15.14 -13.84 -2.14
C ARG A 273 16.63 -13.50 -2.14
N ARG A 274 17.44 -14.20 -2.94
CA ARG A 274 18.85 -13.87 -3.16
C ARG A 274 19.18 -14.02 -4.64
N THR A 275 19.87 -13.04 -5.20
CA THR A 275 20.48 -13.15 -6.53
C THR A 275 21.92 -13.64 -6.45
N TYR A 276 22.39 -14.22 -7.55
CA TYR A 276 23.78 -14.64 -7.73
C TYR A 276 24.35 -14.18 -9.07
N PHE A 277 24.01 -12.94 -9.47
CA PHE A 277 24.62 -12.27 -10.63
C PHE A 277 26.15 -12.31 -10.56
N ASP A 278 26.71 -12.03 -9.39
CA ASP A 278 28.13 -12.13 -9.08
C ASP A 278 28.75 -13.48 -9.45
N GLN A 279 28.03 -14.59 -9.27
CA GLN A 279 28.53 -15.93 -9.60
C GLN A 279 28.35 -16.25 -11.09
N ILE A 280 27.22 -15.86 -11.68
CA ILE A 280 26.92 -16.13 -13.09
C ILE A 280 27.82 -15.30 -14.01
N MET A 281 28.02 -14.01 -13.70
CA MET A 281 28.85 -13.12 -14.52
C MET A 281 30.31 -13.57 -14.54
N LYS A 282 30.82 -14.10 -13.41
CA LYS A 282 32.15 -14.74 -13.35
C LYS A 282 32.29 -15.91 -14.33
N LEU A 283 31.26 -16.73 -14.51
CA LEU A 283 31.28 -17.84 -15.47
C LEU A 283 31.44 -17.35 -16.92
N PHE A 284 30.89 -16.17 -17.23
CA PHE A 284 31.03 -15.50 -18.51
C PHE A 284 32.26 -14.58 -18.62
N LYS A 285 33.14 -14.57 -17.61
CA LYS A 285 34.31 -13.68 -17.53
C LYS A 285 33.95 -12.19 -17.62
N VAL A 286 32.77 -11.84 -17.13
CA VAL A 286 32.32 -10.45 -17.01
C VAL A 286 32.51 -10.02 -15.55
N ASP A 287 33.28 -8.95 -15.33
CA ASP A 287 33.46 -8.39 -13.99
C ASP A 287 32.23 -7.56 -13.58
N PHE A 288 31.26 -8.25 -13.00
CA PHE A 288 30.08 -7.62 -12.44
C PHE A 288 29.67 -8.27 -11.10
N PRO A 289 30.44 -8.01 -10.02
CA PRO A 289 30.27 -8.62 -8.71
C PRO A 289 29.13 -7.94 -7.93
N TYR A 290 27.93 -8.04 -8.49
CA TYR A 290 26.70 -7.52 -7.93
C TYR A 290 25.84 -8.63 -7.35
N TYR A 291 25.26 -8.41 -6.18
CA TYR A 291 24.17 -9.23 -5.67
C TYR A 291 23.27 -8.41 -4.74
N PHE A 292 22.03 -8.88 -4.59
CA PHE A 292 21.15 -8.43 -3.52
C PHE A 292 20.52 -9.61 -2.79
N TYR A 293 20.01 -9.32 -1.60
CA TYR A 293 19.12 -10.22 -0.87
C TYR A 293 17.99 -9.44 -0.22
N ASP A 294 16.82 -10.08 -0.20
CA ASP A 294 15.61 -9.59 0.44
C ASP A 294 15.10 -10.61 1.44
N PHE A 295 14.61 -10.11 2.56
CA PHE A 295 13.87 -10.85 3.55
C PHE A 295 12.61 -10.06 3.93
N GLN A 296 11.47 -10.72 3.85
CA GLN A 296 10.20 -10.16 4.31
C GLN A 296 9.52 -11.11 5.28
N GLY A 297 8.86 -10.53 6.27
CA GLY A 297 8.14 -11.31 7.26
C GLY A 297 6.87 -10.62 7.71
N LYS A 298 5.84 -11.42 7.93
CA LYS A 298 4.55 -10.98 8.45
C LYS A 298 4.02 -12.00 9.44
N VAL A 299 3.62 -11.54 10.61
CA VAL A 299 3.03 -12.36 11.67
C VAL A 299 1.71 -11.73 12.08
N ASN A 300 0.63 -12.49 11.96
CA ASN A 300 -0.71 -12.10 12.35
C ASN A 300 -1.11 -12.82 13.64
N VAL A 301 -1.59 -12.07 14.63
CA VAL A 301 -2.07 -12.59 15.92
C VAL A 301 -3.45 -12.02 16.21
N ASP A 302 -4.44 -12.90 16.28
CA ASP A 302 -5.81 -12.58 16.70
C ASP A 302 -5.85 -12.56 18.24
N VAL A 303 -5.71 -11.36 18.81
CA VAL A 303 -5.78 -11.13 20.26
C VAL A 303 -7.17 -11.46 20.80
N SER A 304 -8.21 -11.23 19.99
CA SER A 304 -9.58 -11.68 20.23
C SER A 304 -10.35 -11.75 18.92
N GLN A 305 -11.64 -12.10 18.98
CA GLN A 305 -12.50 -12.16 17.78
C GLN A 305 -12.64 -10.81 17.04
N ASN A 306 -12.39 -9.69 17.74
CA ASN A 306 -12.55 -8.33 17.19
C ASN A 306 -11.23 -7.57 17.04
N HIS A 307 -10.12 -8.15 17.51
CA HIS A 307 -8.83 -7.46 17.57
C HIS A 307 -7.71 -8.33 16.99
N THR A 308 -7.02 -7.80 15.98
CA THR A 308 -5.85 -8.43 15.36
C THR A 308 -4.65 -7.50 15.48
N LEU A 309 -3.51 -8.06 15.85
CA LEU A 309 -2.19 -7.45 15.75
C LEU A 309 -1.42 -8.08 14.59
N THR A 310 -0.81 -7.26 13.75
CA THR A 310 0.08 -7.70 12.67
C THR A 310 1.45 -7.08 12.89
N PHE A 311 2.50 -7.91 12.90
CA PHE A 311 3.89 -7.49 12.87
C PHE A 311 4.43 -7.70 11.46
N MET A 312 5.11 -6.72 10.89
CA MET A 312 5.61 -6.73 9.52
C MET A 312 7.05 -6.26 9.50
N GLY A 313 7.87 -6.83 8.63
CA GLY A 313 9.23 -6.39 8.40
C GLY A 313 9.70 -6.67 6.98
N PHE A 314 10.55 -5.79 6.48
CA PHE A 314 11.21 -5.95 5.19
C PHE A 314 12.67 -5.50 5.30
N PHE A 315 13.58 -6.31 4.78
CA PHE A 315 15.01 -6.05 4.76
C PHE A 315 15.53 -6.37 3.37
N GLY A 316 15.97 -5.36 2.64
CA GLY A 316 16.62 -5.50 1.33
C GLY A 316 18.00 -4.87 1.39
N ASN A 317 18.99 -5.51 0.78
CA ASN A 317 20.35 -4.98 0.69
C ASN A 317 21.02 -5.39 -0.62
N ASP A 318 21.64 -4.42 -1.27
CA ASP A 318 22.41 -4.56 -2.48
C ASP A 318 23.88 -4.29 -2.17
N ALA A 319 24.76 -5.02 -2.86
CA ALA A 319 26.20 -4.79 -2.83
C ALA A 319 26.77 -4.87 -4.25
N LEU A 320 27.60 -3.88 -4.61
CA LEU A 320 28.40 -3.87 -5.83
C LEU A 320 29.83 -3.50 -5.47
N LYS A 321 30.78 -4.37 -5.79
CA LYS A 321 32.22 -4.21 -5.48
C LYS A 321 33.09 -4.42 -6.73
N PRO A 322 33.09 -3.49 -7.69
CA PRO A 322 33.78 -3.67 -8.97
C PRO A 322 35.25 -4.02 -8.75
N SER A 323 35.81 -4.90 -9.59
CA SER A 323 37.24 -5.21 -9.50
C SER A 323 38.06 -4.05 -10.05
N VAL A 324 39.20 -3.80 -9.42
CA VAL A 324 40.21 -2.83 -9.87
C VAL A 324 41.45 -3.59 -10.35
N GLU A 325 42.39 -2.88 -10.98
CA GLU A 325 43.64 -3.47 -11.43
C GLU A 325 44.40 -4.11 -10.26
N GLU A 326 44.83 -5.36 -10.44
CA GLU A 326 45.50 -6.12 -9.40
C GLU A 326 46.83 -5.45 -9.01
N GLY A 327 47.00 -5.15 -7.72
CA GLY A 327 48.19 -4.46 -7.20
C GLY A 327 48.08 -2.93 -7.12
N SER A 328 47.00 -2.31 -7.62
CA SER A 328 46.73 -0.87 -7.45
C SER A 328 46.48 -0.48 -5.99
N GLY A 329 45.85 -1.37 -5.22
CA GLY A 329 45.36 -1.06 -3.87
C GLY A 329 44.03 -0.29 -3.86
N ASP A 330 43.46 -0.02 -5.04
CA ASP A 330 42.20 0.69 -5.16
C ASP A 330 41.01 -0.19 -4.72
N GLU A 331 39.93 0.43 -4.27
CA GLU A 331 38.70 -0.28 -3.89
C GLU A 331 37.49 0.61 -4.13
N PHE A 332 36.44 0.07 -4.75
CA PHE A 332 35.14 0.73 -4.83
C PHE A 332 34.06 -0.17 -4.24
N ASP A 333 33.29 0.38 -3.30
CA ASP A 333 32.21 -0.36 -2.64
C ASP A 333 30.93 0.48 -2.62
N PHE A 334 29.84 -0.12 -3.11
CA PHE A 334 28.52 0.49 -3.11
C PHE A 334 27.54 -0.44 -2.40
N HIS A 335 26.88 0.10 -1.36
CA HIS A 335 25.76 -0.57 -0.70
C HIS A 335 24.56 0.34 -0.67
N TRP A 336 23.39 -0.24 -0.89
CA TRP A 336 22.13 0.43 -0.61
C TRP A 336 21.10 -0.56 -0.14
N GLY A 337 20.08 -0.10 0.57
CA GLY A 337 19.10 -1.02 1.10
C GLY A 337 18.05 -0.38 1.98
N ASN A 338 16.98 -1.15 2.19
CA ASN A 338 15.82 -0.79 2.98
C ASN A 338 15.73 -1.69 4.21
N ARG A 339 15.42 -1.10 5.36
CA ARG A 339 15.07 -1.83 6.58
C ARG A 339 13.81 -1.24 7.15
N THR A 340 12.75 -2.04 7.21
CA THR A 340 11.45 -1.59 7.69
C THR A 340 10.88 -2.55 8.70
N PHE A 341 10.15 -1.97 9.65
CA PHE A 341 9.41 -2.70 10.67
C PHE A 341 8.11 -1.96 10.94
N GLY A 342 7.03 -2.69 11.16
CA GLY A 342 5.76 -2.09 11.53
C GLY A 342 4.90 -3.01 12.36
N ILE A 343 4.04 -2.38 13.16
CA ILE A 343 3.00 -3.00 13.94
C ILE A 343 1.69 -2.36 13.52
N ARG A 344 0.74 -3.19 13.13
CA ARG A 344 -0.64 -2.78 12.83
C ARG A 344 -1.57 -3.39 13.85
N TRP A 345 -2.45 -2.58 14.42
CA TRP A 345 -3.58 -3.01 15.22
C TRP A 345 -4.88 -2.72 14.47
N ARG A 346 -5.73 -3.72 14.35
CA ARG A 346 -7.11 -3.57 13.84
C ARG A 346 -8.08 -3.95 14.96
N GLY A 347 -9.03 -3.06 15.25
CA GLY A 347 -10.06 -3.26 16.27
C GLY A 347 -11.45 -2.94 15.76
N ILE A 348 -12.37 -3.88 15.91
CA ILE A 348 -13.81 -3.66 15.70
C ILE A 348 -14.41 -3.28 17.06
N LEU A 349 -14.45 -1.97 17.34
CA LEU A 349 -14.91 -1.46 18.64
C LEU A 349 -16.42 -1.56 18.81
N ARG A 350 -17.15 -1.43 17.70
CA ARG A 350 -18.61 -1.64 17.58
C ARG A 350 -18.88 -2.26 16.21
N PRO A 351 -20.05 -2.90 15.97
CA PRO A 351 -20.35 -3.51 14.68
C PRO A 351 -20.29 -2.57 13.47
N ASN A 352 -20.33 -1.26 13.71
CA ASN A 352 -20.26 -0.22 12.70
C ASN A 352 -19.09 0.76 12.93
N LEU A 353 -18.12 0.39 13.77
CA LEU A 353 -16.95 1.22 14.08
C LEU A 353 -15.68 0.38 14.02
N LEU A 354 -14.91 0.58 12.96
CA LEU A 354 -13.61 -0.04 12.74
C LEU A 354 -12.51 0.98 13.04
N VAL A 355 -11.47 0.55 13.74
CA VAL A 355 -10.25 1.34 13.93
C VAL A 355 -9.06 0.53 13.45
N GLU A 356 -8.21 1.14 12.65
CA GLU A 356 -6.92 0.59 12.24
C GLU A 356 -5.83 1.58 12.62
N SER A 357 -4.77 1.10 13.26
CA SER A 357 -3.61 1.93 13.62
C SER A 357 -2.33 1.23 13.22
N VAL A 358 -1.39 1.98 12.65
CA VAL A 358 -0.09 1.49 12.19
C VAL A 358 1.00 2.35 12.83
N ALA A 359 1.93 1.71 13.55
CA ALA A 359 3.19 2.30 13.97
C ALA A 359 4.30 1.65 13.15
N SER A 360 5.16 2.44 12.51
CA SER A 360 6.19 1.92 11.60
C SER A 360 7.48 2.72 11.67
N ALA A 361 8.58 2.05 11.36
CA ALA A 361 9.89 2.63 11.13
C ALA A 361 10.43 2.09 9.80
N SER A 362 10.93 2.98 8.95
CA SER A 362 11.50 2.66 7.65
C SER A 362 12.81 3.42 7.50
N ARG A 363 13.89 2.72 7.16
CA ARG A 363 15.20 3.32 6.92
C ARG A 363 15.71 2.87 5.57
N PHE A 364 16.05 3.85 4.73
CA PHE A 364 16.80 3.64 3.50
C PHE A 364 18.18 4.27 3.65
N VAL A 365 19.21 3.55 3.23
CA VAL A 365 20.60 4.00 3.26
C VAL A 365 21.22 3.72 1.90
N ILE A 366 22.04 4.66 1.44
CA ILE A 366 23.02 4.48 0.38
C ILE A 366 24.38 4.85 0.97
N SER A 367 25.37 4.01 0.74
CA SER A 367 26.75 4.27 1.11
C SER A 367 27.68 3.89 -0.04
N GLN A 368 28.65 4.76 -0.28
CA GLN A 368 29.72 4.57 -1.24
C GLN A 368 31.07 4.75 -0.54
N PHE A 369 32.03 3.93 -0.91
CA PHE A 369 33.41 4.01 -0.48
C PHE A 369 34.33 3.89 -1.69
N ALA A 370 35.36 4.71 -1.71
CA ALA A 370 36.43 4.66 -2.69
C ALA A 370 37.77 4.73 -1.96
N ASN A 371 38.69 3.86 -2.34
CA ASN A 371 40.12 4.00 -2.08
C ASN A 371 40.79 4.16 -3.45
N ALA A 372 41.47 5.27 -3.67
CA ALA A 372 42.24 5.52 -4.89
C ALA A 372 43.55 6.20 -4.50
N ASP A 373 44.69 5.68 -4.94
CA ASP A 373 46.02 6.26 -4.64
C ASP A 373 46.28 6.45 -3.12
N ASN A 374 45.79 5.53 -2.27
CA ASN A 374 45.77 5.61 -0.80
C ASN A 374 44.91 6.74 -0.19
N GLU A 375 44.11 7.43 -0.98
CA GLU A 375 43.09 8.34 -0.50
C GLU A 375 41.76 7.61 -0.33
N LYS A 376 41.27 7.58 0.91
CA LYS A 376 40.00 6.95 1.26
C LYS A 376 38.93 8.01 1.36
N VAL A 377 37.85 7.86 0.60
CA VAL A 377 36.68 8.72 0.61
C VAL A 377 35.43 7.88 0.82
N SER A 378 34.52 8.33 1.66
CA SER A 378 33.19 7.73 1.79
C SER A 378 32.09 8.77 1.79
N ALA A 379 30.94 8.38 1.26
CA ALA A 379 29.72 9.15 1.37
C ALA A 379 28.53 8.26 1.77
N GLU A 380 27.64 8.80 2.60
CA GLU A 380 26.41 8.15 3.04
C GLU A 380 25.25 9.14 2.90
N ASN A 381 24.14 8.71 2.28
CA ASN A 381 22.85 9.38 2.37
C ASN A 381 21.85 8.42 3.02
N SER A 382 21.09 8.89 4.00
CA SER A 382 20.03 8.09 4.59
C SER A 382 18.80 8.90 4.95
N ILE A 383 17.66 8.22 4.84
CA ILE A 383 16.37 8.67 5.33
C ILE A 383 15.84 7.64 6.32
N THR A 384 15.50 8.10 7.52
CA THR A 384 14.76 7.32 8.52
C THR A 384 13.42 7.97 8.75
N ASP A 385 12.35 7.21 8.54
CA ASP A 385 10.95 7.60 8.69
C ASP A 385 10.33 6.79 9.84
N VAL A 386 9.89 7.47 10.89
CA VAL A 386 9.09 6.88 11.96
C VAL A 386 7.69 7.47 11.89
N THR A 387 6.69 6.64 11.62
CA THR A 387 5.33 7.09 11.35
C THR A 387 4.31 6.34 12.19
N PHE A 388 3.39 7.09 12.79
CA PHE A 388 2.15 6.59 13.39
C PHE A 388 0.95 7.08 12.59
N LYS A 389 0.06 6.17 12.21
CA LYS A 389 -1.23 6.46 11.56
C LYS A 389 -2.36 5.79 12.33
N SER A 390 -3.49 6.47 12.44
CA SER A 390 -4.72 5.88 12.97
C SER A 390 -5.89 6.32 12.12
N ASN A 391 -6.69 5.36 11.66
CA ASN A 391 -7.87 5.57 10.83
C ASN A 391 -9.08 4.94 11.51
N LEU A 392 -10.15 5.71 11.61
CA LEU A 392 -11.45 5.32 12.14
C LEU A 392 -12.45 5.34 11.00
N THR A 393 -13.15 4.23 10.78
CA THR A 393 -14.23 4.10 9.82
C THR A 393 -15.54 3.83 10.56
N TYR A 394 -16.47 4.76 10.45
CA TYR A 394 -17.79 4.70 11.07
C TYR A 394 -18.90 4.57 10.01
N PHE A 395 -19.65 3.49 10.08
CA PHE A 395 -20.79 3.25 9.19
C PHE A 395 -22.08 3.78 9.84
N TYR A 396 -22.64 4.86 9.28
CA TYR A 396 -23.87 5.47 9.76
C TYR A 396 -25.05 5.21 8.81
N GLY A 397 -25.95 4.34 9.26
CA GLY A 397 -27.09 3.90 8.45
C GLY A 397 -26.61 3.20 7.17
N LYS A 398 -27.32 3.43 6.06
CA LYS A 398 -26.99 2.88 4.73
C LYS A 398 -26.44 3.93 3.76
N LYS A 399 -26.26 5.16 4.24
CA LYS A 399 -25.92 6.31 3.39
C LYS A 399 -24.53 6.87 3.65
N HIS A 400 -23.96 6.70 4.84
CA HIS A 400 -22.72 7.37 5.21
C HIS A 400 -21.68 6.35 5.68
N GLN A 401 -20.47 6.46 5.15
CA GLN A 401 -19.25 5.86 5.68
C GLN A 401 -18.28 6.99 5.95
N ILE A 402 -18.12 7.33 7.23
CA ILE A 402 -17.29 8.44 7.68
C ILE A 402 -15.92 7.90 8.05
N GLU A 403 -14.88 8.45 7.43
CA GLU A 403 -13.47 8.15 7.72
C GLU A 403 -12.83 9.37 8.37
N ALA A 404 -12.29 9.18 9.57
CA ALA A 404 -11.51 10.20 10.26
C ALA A 404 -10.17 9.60 10.67
N GLY A 405 -9.09 10.33 10.50
CA GLY A 405 -7.79 9.82 10.89
C GLY A 405 -6.74 10.88 11.16
N LEU A 406 -5.63 10.39 11.69
CA LEU A 406 -4.47 11.17 12.04
C LEU A 406 -3.21 10.48 11.53
N GLU A 407 -2.21 11.30 11.23
CA GLU A 407 -0.87 10.86 10.84
C GLU A 407 0.16 11.73 11.56
N ALA A 408 1.20 11.10 12.09
CA ALA A 408 2.35 11.77 12.69
C ALA A 408 3.63 11.07 12.24
N THR A 409 4.51 11.83 11.61
CA THR A 409 5.73 11.33 10.96
C THR A 409 6.94 12.14 11.44
N GLY A 410 7.92 11.42 11.96
CA GLY A 410 9.25 11.93 12.29
C GLY A 410 10.28 11.43 11.31
N LEU A 411 10.86 12.35 10.54
CA LEU A 411 11.91 12.03 9.58
C LEU A 411 13.28 12.39 10.13
N THR A 412 14.30 11.66 9.71
CA THR A 412 15.72 11.99 9.90
C THR A 412 16.43 11.79 8.59
N PHE A 413 16.93 12.89 8.02
CA PHE A 413 17.83 12.88 6.88
C PHE A 413 19.24 13.03 7.40
N ARG A 414 20.15 12.20 6.91
CA ARG A 414 21.58 12.31 7.19
C ARG A 414 22.36 12.24 5.89
N THR A 415 23.32 13.14 5.73
CA THR A 415 24.28 13.10 4.63
C THR A 415 25.66 13.31 5.20
N ILE A 416 26.55 12.35 4.96
CA ILE A 416 27.95 12.43 5.35
C ILE A 416 28.81 12.28 4.12
N VAL A 417 29.85 13.10 4.02
CA VAL A 417 30.96 12.93 3.08
C VAL A 417 32.24 13.15 3.86
N GLN A 418 33.17 12.20 3.82
CA GLN A 418 34.39 12.24 4.61
C GLN A 418 35.54 11.54 3.89
N ASP A 419 36.78 11.89 4.26
CA ASP A 419 37.97 11.12 3.94
C ASP A 419 38.50 10.36 5.18
N ALA A 420 39.74 9.87 5.12
CA ALA A 420 40.41 9.20 6.24
C ALA A 420 40.61 10.07 7.49
N PHE A 421 40.60 11.40 7.36
CA PHE A 421 41.01 12.34 8.41
C PHE A 421 39.92 13.35 8.79
N THR A 422 39.03 13.70 7.86
CA THR A 422 38.15 14.86 7.90
C THR A 422 36.75 14.52 7.41
N ARG A 423 35.73 15.04 8.09
CA ARG A 423 34.35 15.08 7.57
C ARG A 423 34.11 16.39 6.83
N PHE A 424 33.96 16.33 5.52
CA PHE A 424 33.64 17.49 4.69
C PHE A 424 32.17 17.91 4.82
N VAL A 425 31.28 16.93 4.92
CA VAL A 425 29.84 17.12 5.04
C VAL A 425 29.33 16.26 6.20
N ASP A 426 28.59 16.86 7.12
CA ASP A 426 27.81 16.16 8.17
C ASP A 426 26.50 16.92 8.37
N ILE A 427 25.53 16.63 7.50
CA ILE A 427 24.21 17.26 7.51
C ILE A 427 23.24 16.31 8.19
N ARG A 428 22.54 16.81 9.20
CA ARG A 428 21.43 16.10 9.85
C ARG A 428 20.20 17.00 9.93
N ILE A 429 19.10 16.54 9.33
CA ILE A 429 17.84 17.30 9.30
C ILE A 429 16.70 16.45 9.85
N LEU A 430 15.90 17.04 10.75
CA LEU A 430 14.84 16.35 11.51
C LEU A 430 13.46 16.96 11.24
N PRO A 431 12.85 16.77 10.06
CA PRO A 431 11.52 17.28 9.83
C PRO A 431 10.47 16.47 10.60
N ARG A 432 9.36 17.15 10.88
CA ARG A 432 8.19 16.62 11.56
C ARG A 432 6.97 17.01 10.75
N TYR A 433 6.17 16.02 10.43
CA TYR A 433 4.93 16.13 9.68
C TYR A 433 3.80 15.57 10.54
N ALA A 434 2.65 16.25 10.55
CA ALA A 434 1.44 15.74 11.15
C ALA A 434 0.25 16.10 10.27
N ALA A 435 -0.77 15.27 10.27
CA ALA A 435 -2.01 15.57 9.58
C ALA A 435 -3.23 15.03 10.33
N LEU A 436 -4.37 15.70 10.12
CA LEU A 436 -5.69 15.17 10.38
C LEU A 436 -6.48 15.16 9.10
N TYR A 437 -7.39 14.20 8.96
CA TYR A 437 -8.31 14.18 7.84
C TYR A 437 -9.69 13.69 8.25
N LEU A 438 -10.68 14.13 7.48
CA LEU A 438 -12.07 13.70 7.56
C LEU A 438 -12.62 13.53 6.14
N GLN A 439 -13.35 12.45 5.92
CA GLN A 439 -13.98 12.12 4.65
C GLN A 439 -15.32 11.44 4.92
N ASP A 440 -16.32 11.67 4.08
CA ASP A 440 -17.59 10.97 4.15
C ASP A 440 -17.93 10.41 2.77
N GLU A 441 -18.09 9.09 2.66
CA GLU A 441 -18.70 8.48 1.48
C GLU A 441 -20.22 8.46 1.65
N TYR A 442 -20.88 9.37 0.93
CA TYR A 442 -22.31 9.58 0.96
C TYR A 442 -23.01 8.95 -0.25
N HIS A 443 -23.87 7.96 0.01
CA HIS A 443 -24.71 7.31 -0.99
C HIS A 443 -26.11 7.93 -1.07
N ALA A 444 -26.44 8.51 -2.23
CA ALA A 444 -27.72 9.15 -2.52
C ALA A 444 -28.31 8.64 -3.84
N GLY A 445 -28.95 7.47 -3.78
CA GLY A 445 -29.62 6.87 -4.95
C GLY A 445 -28.64 6.47 -6.04
N LYS A 446 -28.61 7.22 -7.14
CA LYS A 446 -27.65 7.02 -8.25
C LYS A 446 -26.29 7.67 -8.01
N TRP A 447 -26.19 8.53 -7.00
CA TRP A 447 -24.98 9.28 -6.68
C TRP A 447 -24.21 8.62 -5.53
N THR A 448 -22.90 8.66 -5.62
CA THR A 448 -21.99 8.48 -4.49
C THR A 448 -21.03 9.66 -4.48
N LEU A 449 -21.03 10.40 -3.39
CA LEU A 449 -20.21 11.59 -3.17
C LEU A 449 -19.18 11.26 -2.10
N GLN A 450 -17.95 11.72 -2.25
CA GLN A 450 -16.88 11.47 -1.29
C GLN A 450 -16.09 12.77 -1.02
N PRO A 451 -16.71 13.81 -0.44
CA PRO A 451 -15.99 14.99 0.01
C PRO A 451 -15.05 14.63 1.16
N GLY A 452 -13.86 15.20 1.14
CA GLY A 452 -12.89 15.07 2.22
C GLY A 452 -11.99 16.30 2.34
N VAL A 453 -11.43 16.48 3.52
CA VAL A 453 -10.44 17.52 3.80
C VAL A 453 -9.29 16.91 4.60
N ARG A 454 -8.06 17.31 4.24
CA ARG A 454 -6.86 16.99 5.01
C ARG A 454 -6.16 18.27 5.46
N LEU A 455 -5.84 18.34 6.74
CA LEU A 455 -5.10 19.42 7.38
C LEU A 455 -3.68 18.95 7.60
N ASN A 456 -2.70 19.55 6.93
CA ASN A 456 -1.30 19.19 6.99
C ASN A 456 -0.50 20.23 7.79
N ALA A 457 0.33 19.78 8.72
CA ALA A 457 1.26 20.61 9.47
C ALA A 457 2.69 20.09 9.27
N TYR A 458 3.59 20.98 8.82
CA TYR A 458 5.00 20.67 8.59
C TYR A 458 5.88 21.67 9.32
N ASN A 459 6.84 21.18 10.12
CA ASN A 459 7.60 22.02 11.04
C ASN A 459 8.60 22.96 10.33
N ARG A 460 9.26 22.49 9.27
CA ARG A 460 10.18 23.35 8.49
C ARG A 460 9.35 24.34 7.67
N GLY A 461 9.69 25.62 7.75
CA GLY A 461 8.87 26.70 7.18
C GLY A 461 7.53 26.94 7.90
N ASN A 462 7.25 26.27 9.04
CA ASN A 462 6.03 26.43 9.84
C ASN A 462 4.72 26.37 9.03
N ARG A 463 4.68 25.47 8.05
CA ARG A 463 3.61 25.37 7.06
C ARG A 463 2.37 24.71 7.67
N PHE A 464 1.21 25.26 7.35
CA PHE A 464 -0.10 24.66 7.60
C PHE A 464 -0.91 24.76 6.31
N ILE A 465 -1.29 23.63 5.74
CA ILE A 465 -1.88 23.54 4.41
C ILE A 465 -3.15 22.70 4.48
N VAL A 466 -4.17 23.11 3.72
CA VAL A 466 -5.45 22.44 3.64
C VAL A 466 -5.58 21.84 2.25
N ASP A 467 -5.77 20.53 2.18
CA ASP A 467 -5.95 19.75 0.95
C ASP A 467 -7.41 19.28 0.85
N PRO A 468 -8.33 20.06 0.26
CA PRO A 468 -9.69 19.60 -0.01
C PRO A 468 -9.72 18.63 -1.19
N ARG A 469 -10.59 17.61 -1.13
CA ARG A 469 -10.78 16.60 -2.17
C ARG A 469 -12.25 16.24 -2.32
N LEU A 470 -12.65 15.89 -3.53
CA LEU A 470 -14.00 15.45 -3.86
C LEU A 470 -13.92 14.34 -4.91
N ASN A 471 -14.42 13.15 -4.56
CA ASN A 471 -14.74 12.13 -5.56
C ASN A 471 -16.25 12.03 -5.74
N LEU A 472 -16.69 11.75 -6.95
CA LEU A 472 -18.08 11.65 -7.35
C LEU A 472 -18.24 10.46 -8.28
N ARG A 473 -19.26 9.66 -8.04
CA ARG A 473 -19.71 8.63 -8.96
C ARG A 473 -21.20 8.77 -9.23
N TYR A 474 -21.56 8.74 -10.51
CA TYR A 474 -22.94 8.72 -10.96
C TYR A 474 -23.23 7.44 -11.74
N ARG A 475 -24.18 6.64 -11.25
CA ARG A 475 -24.67 5.45 -11.95
C ARG A 475 -25.84 5.84 -12.85
N LEU A 476 -25.58 6.03 -14.15
CA LEU A 476 -26.61 6.37 -15.12
C LEU A 476 -27.60 5.20 -15.26
N ASN A 477 -27.06 4.01 -15.52
CA ASN A 477 -27.76 2.72 -15.60
C ASN A 477 -26.82 1.59 -15.18
N ASP A 478 -27.16 0.34 -15.47
CA ASP A 478 -26.36 -0.82 -15.04
C ASP A 478 -25.14 -1.08 -15.92
N LEU A 479 -25.01 -0.37 -17.06
CA LEU A 479 -23.89 -0.45 -17.99
C LEU A 479 -22.90 0.69 -17.82
N TYR A 480 -23.39 1.92 -17.58
CA TYR A 480 -22.57 3.14 -17.58
C TYR A 480 -22.51 3.80 -16.21
N ARG A 481 -21.28 4.08 -15.77
CA ARG A 481 -21.00 4.86 -14.57
C ARG A 481 -20.03 5.98 -14.93
N PHE A 482 -20.34 7.18 -14.49
CA PHE A 482 -19.45 8.34 -14.61
C PHE A 482 -18.73 8.53 -13.29
N LYS A 483 -17.41 8.72 -13.35
CA LYS A 483 -16.57 9.05 -12.20
C LYS A 483 -15.93 10.42 -12.42
N PHE A 484 -15.85 11.19 -11.36
CA PHE A 484 -15.16 12.47 -11.33
C PHE A 484 -14.36 12.56 -10.03
N ALA A 485 -13.17 13.14 -10.11
CA ALA A 485 -12.38 13.52 -8.95
C ALA A 485 -11.78 14.90 -9.15
N ALA A 486 -11.77 15.70 -8.09
CA ALA A 486 -11.04 16.95 -8.02
C ALA A 486 -10.40 17.09 -6.64
N GLY A 487 -9.16 17.57 -6.56
CA GLY A 487 -8.52 17.79 -5.28
C GLY A 487 -7.18 18.49 -5.36
N HIS A 488 -6.78 19.04 -4.21
CA HIS A 488 -5.46 19.60 -3.98
C HIS A 488 -4.59 18.59 -3.21
N TYR A 489 -3.32 18.51 -3.61
CA TYR A 489 -2.35 17.56 -3.06
C TYR A 489 -1.04 18.26 -2.79
N THR A 490 -0.45 17.99 -1.62
CA THR A 490 0.79 18.61 -1.18
C THR A 490 1.83 17.56 -0.77
N GLN A 491 3.09 17.80 -1.16
CA GLN A 491 4.27 17.00 -0.82
C GLN A 491 5.40 17.87 -0.23
N PHE A 492 6.01 17.38 0.84
CA PHE A 492 7.10 18.03 1.60
C PHE A 492 8.45 17.30 1.47
N LEU A 493 8.53 16.35 0.55
CA LEU A 493 9.71 15.54 0.27
C LEU A 493 10.12 15.74 -1.18
N THR A 494 11.42 15.74 -1.43
CA THR A 494 11.97 15.79 -2.78
C THR A 494 13.22 14.91 -2.84
N THR A 495 13.58 14.51 -4.04
CA THR A 495 14.84 13.84 -4.32
C THR A 495 15.64 14.73 -5.27
N PHE A 496 16.95 14.73 -5.11
CA PHE A 496 17.81 15.19 -6.20
C PHE A 496 17.97 14.03 -7.18
N ASP A 497 17.43 14.21 -8.37
CA ASP A 497 17.49 13.19 -9.43
C ASP A 497 18.67 13.49 -10.34
N LEU A 498 19.66 12.59 -10.35
CA LEU A 498 20.85 12.70 -11.21
C LEU A 498 20.60 12.10 -12.59
N GLU A 499 19.42 11.54 -12.86
CA GLU A 499 19.12 10.82 -14.10
C GLU A 499 19.27 11.70 -15.35
N GLU A 500 18.97 13.01 -15.27
CA GLU A 500 19.18 13.96 -16.39
C GLU A 500 20.65 14.10 -16.81
N LEU A 501 21.61 13.76 -15.93
CA LEU A 501 23.04 13.91 -16.20
C LEU A 501 23.67 12.63 -16.76
N ILE A 502 23.16 11.44 -16.40
CA ILE A 502 23.87 10.16 -16.66
C ILE A 502 22.99 9.05 -17.25
N HIS A 503 21.69 9.28 -17.53
CA HIS A 503 20.76 8.30 -18.15
C HIS A 503 20.62 6.95 -17.39
N PHE A 504 21.23 6.86 -16.21
CA PHE A 504 21.12 5.77 -15.24
C PHE A 504 20.73 6.38 -13.90
N ARG A 505 19.69 5.84 -13.27
CA ARG A 505 19.30 6.25 -11.93
C ARG A 505 20.17 5.54 -10.91
N VAL A 506 21.34 6.11 -10.62
CA VAL A 506 22.28 5.45 -9.72
C VAL A 506 21.78 5.55 -8.27
N PHE A 507 21.43 6.74 -7.77
CA PHE A 507 20.99 6.94 -6.38
C PHE A 507 20.03 8.13 -6.21
N ASP A 508 18.84 7.89 -5.63
CA ASP A 508 18.01 9.00 -5.13
C ASP A 508 18.65 9.61 -3.88
N ILE A 509 19.15 10.85 -3.99
CA ILE A 509 19.56 11.60 -2.81
C ILE A 509 18.30 12.21 -2.20
N TRP A 510 17.84 11.62 -1.11
CA TRP A 510 16.65 12.08 -0.40
C TRP A 510 16.97 13.34 0.39
N LEU A 511 16.21 14.41 0.13
CA LEU A 511 16.37 15.71 0.78
C LEU A 511 15.02 16.19 1.33
N PRO A 512 15.00 16.82 2.52
CA PRO A 512 13.80 17.45 3.02
C PRO A 512 13.57 18.78 2.29
N LEU A 513 12.31 19.20 2.19
CA LEU A 513 12.00 20.54 1.73
C LEU A 513 12.63 21.60 2.66
N ASP A 514 13.39 22.53 2.10
CA ASP A 514 13.99 23.58 2.91
C ASP A 514 12.97 24.64 3.33
N LYS A 515 13.27 25.40 4.40
CA LYS A 515 12.41 26.46 4.96
C LYS A 515 12.03 27.53 3.92
N ASN A 516 12.89 27.74 2.92
CA ASN A 516 12.73 28.77 1.89
C ASN A 516 12.05 28.25 0.62
N GLN A 517 11.86 26.93 0.48
CA GLN A 517 11.19 26.35 -0.67
C GLN A 517 9.68 26.25 -0.42
N LEU A 518 8.91 26.38 -1.50
CA LEU A 518 7.48 26.04 -1.49
C LEU A 518 7.33 24.52 -1.62
N PRO A 519 6.37 23.91 -0.91
CA PRO A 519 6.09 22.50 -1.09
C PRO A 519 5.64 22.22 -2.52
N ILE A 520 5.90 21.01 -3.01
CA ILE A 520 5.42 20.59 -4.32
C ILE A 520 3.91 20.39 -4.18
N GLN A 521 3.13 21.05 -5.02
CA GLN A 521 1.67 20.99 -5.00
C GLN A 521 1.14 20.56 -6.36
N SER A 522 0.02 19.83 -6.35
CA SER A 522 -0.71 19.50 -7.56
C SER A 522 -2.22 19.66 -7.36
N ASP A 523 -2.87 20.26 -8.35
CA ASP A 523 -4.32 20.26 -8.49
C ASP A 523 -4.69 19.23 -9.54
N GLN A 524 -5.51 18.26 -9.17
CA GLN A 524 -5.89 17.16 -10.06
C GLN A 524 -7.37 17.25 -10.37
N ILE A 525 -7.71 17.07 -11.64
CA ILE A 525 -9.07 16.91 -12.12
C ILE A 525 -9.10 15.66 -13.00
N LEU A 526 -9.96 14.70 -12.63
CA LEU A 526 -10.12 13.45 -13.35
C LEU A 526 -11.58 13.28 -13.75
N LEU A 527 -11.80 12.87 -14.99
CA LEU A 527 -13.10 12.48 -15.54
C LEU A 527 -12.94 11.08 -16.12
N GLY A 528 -13.89 10.19 -15.81
CA GLY A 528 -13.85 8.82 -16.29
C GLY A 528 -15.24 8.27 -16.55
N VAL A 529 -15.32 7.35 -17.50
CA VAL A 529 -16.51 6.52 -17.74
C VAL A 529 -16.09 5.07 -17.54
N GLU A 530 -16.80 4.37 -16.66
CA GLU A 530 -16.66 2.95 -16.46
C GLU A 530 -17.84 2.26 -17.12
N THR A 531 -17.54 1.32 -18.01
CA THR A 531 -18.52 0.48 -18.71
C THR A 531 -18.35 -0.96 -18.27
N LYS A 532 -19.47 -1.69 -18.17
CA LYS A 532 -19.46 -3.12 -17.87
C LYS A 532 -18.99 -3.96 -19.07
#